data_AF-A0A6L3XT23-F1
#
_entry.id   AF-A0A6L3XT23-F1
#
_cell.length_a   1.000
_cell.length_b   1.000
_cell.length_c   1.000
_cell.angle_alpha   90.00
_cell.angle_beta   90.00
_cell.angle_gamma   90.00
#
_symmetry.space_group_name_H-M   'P 1'
#
loop_
_entity.id
_entity.type
_entity.pdbx_description
1 polymer ?
#
loop_
_entity_poly.entity_id
_entity_poly.type
_entity_poly.pdbx_seq_one_letter_code
_entity_poly.pdbx_strand_id
1 'polypeptide(L)'
;QTGFWLFMPIGHAILAAWESSDVDDPLAGLHATFGDLLAQKPTRNVMNYLQQAIDHALPAGSEHFDLFSVPLHVSFREMRDAMLAGQFTLAAPLHAVCEAISHYSCDILLITGRPGCLPGVQALIRHLQPVPVNRIVWLDKYQVHEWYPFSQQGRIGNPKSTAAVGAMLCSLALDLRLPRFNFKAADIGAYSTVRYLGVLDNTINTLRDENVWYHDIDLDKPGAKLDARLHFPLRGNVTLGFRQLANARWPATPLYTLSINSAELAKAIAGDGVLNVRLKLRGGTKQEGPESFELSDAWLQDGTPVPPDALTFKLNTLADRRHSGSHYWIDSGSVYLK
;
A
#
# COMPACT_ATOMS: atom_id res chain seq x y z
N GLN A 1 -2.97 22.46 -3.83
CA GLN A 1 -3.00 22.21 -5.29
C GLN A 1 -1.65 22.53 -5.98
N THR A 2 -0.52 22.39 -5.27
CA THR A 2 0.83 22.72 -5.81
C THR A 2 1.85 21.63 -5.49
N GLY A 3 1.43 20.59 -4.77
CA GLY A 3 2.26 19.48 -4.32
C GLY A 3 2.93 18.70 -5.45
N PHE A 4 2.19 18.47 -6.54
CA PHE A 4 2.57 17.49 -7.55
C PHE A 4 3.58 18.02 -8.58
N TRP A 5 3.35 19.20 -9.17
CA TRP A 5 4.24 19.75 -10.22
C TRP A 5 5.58 20.25 -9.70
N LEU A 6 5.65 20.59 -8.41
CA LEU A 6 6.88 21.07 -7.78
C LEU A 6 7.56 19.95 -6.99
N PHE A 7 6.89 19.41 -5.97
CA PHE A 7 7.56 18.52 -5.01
C PHE A 7 7.70 17.07 -5.48
N MET A 8 6.83 16.56 -6.35
CA MET A 8 6.99 15.20 -6.88
C MET A 8 8.23 15.05 -7.77
N PRO A 9 8.48 15.89 -8.79
CA PRO A 9 9.72 15.80 -9.57
C PRO A 9 10.97 16.04 -8.71
N ILE A 10 10.93 16.99 -7.77
CA ILE A 10 12.02 17.21 -6.80
C ILE A 10 12.24 15.95 -5.95
N GLY A 11 11.18 15.36 -5.40
CA GLY A 11 11.23 14.13 -4.62
C GLY A 11 11.78 12.95 -5.43
N HIS A 12 11.40 12.82 -6.70
CA HIS A 12 11.98 11.84 -7.61
C HIS A 12 13.45 12.09 -7.87
N ALA A 13 13.87 13.35 -8.05
CA ALA A 13 15.28 13.70 -8.23
C ALA A 13 16.11 13.34 -6.99
N ILE A 14 15.60 13.63 -5.78
CA ILE A 14 16.22 13.23 -4.51
C ILE A 14 16.37 11.70 -4.44
N LEU A 15 15.28 10.96 -4.68
CA LEU A 15 15.31 9.49 -4.61
C LEU A 15 16.22 8.87 -5.66
N ALA A 16 16.25 9.42 -6.88
CA ALA A 16 17.13 8.96 -7.95
C ALA A 16 18.60 9.22 -7.63
N ALA A 17 18.93 10.42 -7.12
CA ALA A 17 20.28 10.75 -6.68
C ALA A 17 20.72 9.91 -5.48
N TRP A 18 19.80 9.59 -4.56
CA TRP A 18 20.08 8.67 -3.47
C TRP A 18 20.32 7.25 -3.97
N GLU A 19 19.52 6.76 -4.92
CA GLU A 19 19.70 5.44 -5.53
C GLU A 19 21.05 5.28 -6.26
N SER A 20 21.55 6.35 -6.88
CA SER A 20 22.85 6.35 -7.58
C SER A 20 24.04 6.71 -6.68
N SER A 21 23.81 7.03 -5.40
CA SER A 21 24.85 7.44 -4.48
C SER A 21 25.78 6.29 -4.06
N ASP A 22 27.02 6.63 -3.73
CA ASP A 22 27.92 5.73 -3.02
C ASP A 22 27.52 5.71 -1.54
N VAL A 23 27.19 4.53 -1.03
CA VAL A 23 26.72 4.35 0.35
C VAL A 23 27.85 4.46 1.38
N ASP A 24 29.10 4.33 0.92
CA ASP A 24 30.31 4.42 1.74
C ASP A 24 30.86 5.85 1.80
N ASP A 25 30.36 6.78 0.97
CA ASP A 25 30.73 8.20 1.01
C ASP A 25 29.89 8.96 2.06
N PRO A 26 30.48 9.40 3.19
CA PRO A 26 29.76 10.11 4.23
C PRO A 26 29.34 11.53 3.84
N LEU A 27 29.91 12.08 2.76
CA LEU A 27 29.60 13.40 2.22
C LEU A 27 28.58 13.34 1.08
N ALA A 28 28.11 12.14 0.70
CA ALA A 28 27.12 11.98 -0.34
C ALA A 28 25.81 12.70 0.02
N GLY A 29 25.34 13.51 -0.92
CA GLY A 29 24.12 14.29 -0.77
C GLY A 29 23.71 14.96 -2.08
N LEU A 30 22.56 15.62 -2.04
CA LEU A 30 22.06 16.45 -3.13
C LEU A 30 22.20 17.92 -2.73
N HIS A 31 22.97 18.67 -3.51
CA HIS A 31 23.12 20.13 -3.37
C HIS A 31 22.74 20.77 -4.69
N ALA A 32 21.53 21.32 -4.76
CA ALA A 32 20.96 21.88 -5.98
C ALA A 32 19.92 22.95 -5.63
N THR A 33 19.49 23.76 -6.60
CA THR A 33 18.32 24.62 -6.43
C THR A 33 17.04 23.91 -6.87
N PHE A 34 15.88 24.45 -6.51
CA PHE A 34 14.60 23.96 -7.03
C PHE A 34 14.57 24.02 -8.57
N GLY A 35 15.15 25.07 -9.16
CA GLY A 35 15.26 25.22 -10.61
C GLY A 35 16.07 24.10 -11.27
N ASP A 36 17.18 23.68 -10.65
CA ASP A 36 18.04 22.63 -11.17
C ASP A 36 17.35 21.25 -11.21
N LEU A 37 16.44 21.00 -10.27
CA LEU A 37 15.77 19.70 -10.09
C LEU A 37 14.47 19.55 -10.88
N LEU A 38 13.94 20.65 -11.44
CA LEU A 38 12.71 20.64 -12.21
C LEU A 38 12.99 20.47 -13.70
N ALA A 39 12.70 19.27 -14.22
CA ALA A 39 12.84 18.99 -15.65
C ALA A 39 11.90 19.85 -16.53
N GLN A 40 10.76 20.28 -15.98
CA GLN A 40 9.80 21.16 -16.63
C GLN A 40 9.35 22.23 -15.65
N LYS A 41 9.32 23.49 -16.10
CA LYS A 41 8.81 24.59 -15.28
C LYS A 41 7.28 24.48 -15.13
N PRO A 42 6.72 24.80 -13.95
CA PRO A 42 5.29 24.88 -13.77
C PRO A 42 4.65 25.88 -14.75
N THR A 43 3.38 25.66 -15.09
CA THR A 43 2.65 26.57 -15.98
C THR A 43 2.52 27.96 -15.36
N ARG A 44 2.32 28.98 -16.21
CA ARG A 44 2.20 30.38 -15.75
C ARG A 44 1.10 30.56 -14.69
N ASN A 45 -0.02 29.85 -14.80
CA ASN A 45 -1.11 29.95 -13.83
C ASN A 45 -0.71 29.37 -12.47
N VAL A 46 0.00 28.24 -12.46
CA VAL A 46 0.56 27.65 -11.23
C VAL A 46 1.59 28.58 -10.61
N MET A 47 2.47 29.18 -11.43
CA MET A 47 3.45 30.15 -10.97
C MET A 47 2.80 31.39 -10.38
N ASN A 48 1.76 31.95 -11.01
CA ASN A 48 1.03 33.09 -10.48
C ASN A 48 0.33 32.77 -9.15
N TYR A 49 -0.28 31.58 -9.04
CA TYR A 49 -0.92 31.11 -7.81
C TYR A 49 0.10 30.96 -6.67
N LEU A 50 1.25 30.34 -6.96
CA LEU A 50 2.35 30.22 -6.00
C LEU A 50 2.88 31.59 -5.59
N GLN A 51 3.10 32.49 -6.55
CA GLN A 51 3.59 33.83 -6.27
C GLN A 51 2.62 34.61 -5.38
N GLN A 52 1.31 34.56 -5.64
CA GLN A 52 0.30 35.19 -4.78
C GLN A 52 0.34 34.67 -3.34
N ALA A 53 0.50 33.35 -3.18
CA ALA A 53 0.61 32.74 -1.85
C ALA A 53 1.92 33.14 -1.14
N ILE A 54 3.03 33.22 -1.88
CA ILE A 54 4.34 33.64 -1.36
C ILE A 54 4.29 35.13 -0.96
N ASP A 55 3.82 36.00 -1.84
CA ASP A 55 3.73 37.45 -1.61
C ASP A 55 2.85 37.77 -0.39
N HIS A 56 1.78 37.00 -0.18
CA HIS A 56 0.93 37.14 1.01
C HIS A 56 1.62 36.68 2.31
N ALA A 57 2.50 35.68 2.23
CA ALA A 57 3.22 35.15 3.38
C ALA A 57 4.49 35.96 3.73
N LEU A 58 5.04 36.72 2.78
CA LEU A 58 6.23 37.53 2.97
C LEU A 58 5.93 38.79 3.80
N PRO A 59 6.80 39.16 4.76
CA PRO A 59 6.72 40.45 5.45
C PRO A 59 6.79 41.63 4.48
N ALA A 60 6.13 42.74 4.81
CA ALA A 60 6.17 43.97 4.01
C ALA A 60 7.62 44.48 3.86
N GLY A 61 8.04 44.74 2.62
CA GLY A 61 9.39 45.21 2.30
C GLY A 61 10.43 44.10 2.10
N SER A 62 10.02 42.83 2.08
CA SER A 62 10.92 41.71 1.75
C SER A 62 11.46 41.81 0.32
N GLU A 63 12.67 41.30 0.10
CA GLU A 63 13.23 41.14 -1.24
C GLU A 63 12.39 40.16 -2.09
N HIS A 64 12.56 40.24 -3.41
CA HIS A 64 11.84 39.35 -4.32
C HIS A 64 12.25 37.89 -4.07
N PHE A 65 11.26 37.04 -3.79
CA PHE A 65 11.47 35.60 -3.61
C PHE A 65 11.32 34.88 -4.95
N ASP A 66 12.43 34.33 -5.45
CA ASP A 66 12.42 33.45 -6.62
C ASP A 66 12.39 31.98 -6.17
N LEU A 67 11.28 31.30 -6.48
CA LEU A 67 11.06 29.89 -6.18
C LEU A 67 12.15 28.99 -6.78
N PHE A 68 12.67 29.30 -7.97
CA PHE A 68 13.65 28.44 -8.63
C PHE A 68 15.05 28.57 -8.03
N SER A 69 15.33 29.69 -7.38
CA SER A 69 16.62 29.94 -6.72
C SER A 69 16.68 29.38 -5.28
N VAL A 70 15.61 28.74 -4.80
CA VAL A 70 15.57 28.13 -3.46
C VAL A 70 16.61 27.01 -3.37
N PRO A 71 17.62 27.10 -2.47
CA PRO A 71 18.60 26.05 -2.31
C PRO A 71 17.99 24.85 -1.59
N LEU A 72 18.33 23.65 -2.07
CA LEU A 72 17.99 22.38 -1.47
C LEU A 72 19.28 21.63 -1.14
N HIS A 73 19.43 21.29 0.14
CA HIS A 73 20.52 20.49 0.66
C HIS A 73 19.95 19.26 1.34
N VAL A 74 20.27 18.07 0.81
CA VAL A 74 19.80 16.79 1.36
C VAL A 74 21.00 15.91 1.64
N SER A 75 21.19 15.54 2.90
CA SER A 75 22.18 14.53 3.29
C SER A 75 21.61 13.14 3.13
N PHE A 76 22.27 12.27 2.36
CA PHE A 76 21.82 10.88 2.22
C PHE A 76 22.05 10.05 3.48
N ARG A 77 23.03 10.45 4.32
CA ARG A 77 23.20 9.87 5.65
C ARG A 77 21.99 10.15 6.53
N GLU A 78 21.53 11.40 6.59
CA GLU A 78 20.35 11.77 7.39
C GLU A 78 19.10 11.05 6.88
N MET A 79 18.92 10.91 5.56
CA MET A 79 17.82 10.13 4.98
C MET A 79 17.86 8.66 5.39
N ARG A 80 19.04 8.04 5.40
CA ARG A 80 19.22 6.67 5.86
C ARG A 80 18.90 6.54 7.34
N ASP A 81 19.42 7.44 8.18
CA ASP A 81 19.20 7.41 9.62
C ASP A 81 17.71 7.63 9.95
N ALA A 82 17.02 8.51 9.21
CA ALA A 82 15.58 8.70 9.28
C ALA A 82 14.78 7.44 8.86
N MET A 83 15.23 6.70 7.83
CA MET A 83 14.62 5.42 7.44
C MET A 83 14.78 4.37 8.54
N LEU A 84 15.96 4.26 9.14
CA LEU A 84 16.23 3.35 10.26
C LEU A 84 15.45 3.73 11.52
N ALA A 85 15.25 5.01 11.76
CA ALA A 85 14.43 5.53 12.85
C ALA A 85 12.92 5.41 12.61
N GLY A 86 12.48 4.84 11.47
CA GLY A 86 11.06 4.63 11.17
C GLY A 86 10.30 5.88 10.75
N GLN A 87 10.99 6.95 10.34
CA GLN A 87 10.37 8.24 9.98
C GLN A 87 9.77 8.23 8.56
N PHE A 88 10.13 7.24 7.74
CA PHE A 88 9.49 7.01 6.44
C PHE A 88 8.24 6.15 6.60
N THR A 89 7.18 6.51 5.88
CA THR A 89 5.93 5.72 5.84
C THR A 89 6.14 4.28 5.37
N LEU A 90 7.20 4.03 4.58
CA LEU A 90 7.59 2.69 4.11
C LEU A 90 8.20 1.81 5.21
N ALA A 91 8.74 2.39 6.29
CA ALA A 91 9.44 1.64 7.32
C ALA A 91 8.51 0.65 8.05
N ALA A 92 7.33 1.09 8.48
CA ALA A 92 6.40 0.23 9.21
C ALA A 92 5.97 -1.03 8.42
N PRO A 93 5.57 -0.95 7.14
CA PRO A 93 5.36 -2.13 6.31
C PRO A 93 6.59 -3.04 6.20
N LEU A 94 7.80 -2.48 6.05
CA LEU A 94 9.03 -3.27 5.98
C LEU A 94 9.32 -4.02 7.27
N HIS A 95 9.11 -3.38 8.43
CA HIS A 95 9.21 -4.04 9.74
C HIS A 95 8.24 -5.23 9.84
N ALA A 96 6.97 -5.03 9.50
CA ALA A 96 5.97 -6.09 9.57
C ALA A 96 6.29 -7.27 8.64
N VAL A 97 6.75 -6.98 7.41
CA VAL A 97 7.18 -8.02 6.45
C VAL A 97 8.41 -8.77 6.97
N CYS A 98 9.42 -8.08 7.50
CA CYS A 98 10.59 -8.72 8.08
C CYS A 98 10.23 -9.62 9.27
N GLU A 99 9.30 -9.18 10.12
CA GLU A 99 8.79 -9.99 11.23
C GLU A 99 8.12 -11.27 10.74
N ALA A 100 7.26 -11.18 9.71
CA ALA A 100 6.62 -12.35 9.13
C ALA A 100 7.64 -13.33 8.51
N ILE A 101 8.62 -12.82 7.76
CA ILE A 101 9.69 -13.64 7.16
C ILE A 101 10.45 -14.41 8.25
N SER A 102 10.82 -13.74 9.34
CA SER A 102 11.50 -14.36 10.47
C SER A 102 10.60 -15.39 11.17
N HIS A 103 9.32 -15.06 11.39
CA HIS A 103 8.36 -15.95 12.01
C HIS A 103 8.19 -17.28 11.25
N TYR A 104 8.09 -17.22 9.92
CA TYR A 104 7.99 -18.41 9.07
C TYR A 104 9.34 -19.10 8.78
N SER A 105 10.44 -18.61 9.37
CA SER A 105 11.77 -19.21 9.23
C SER A 105 12.19 -19.38 7.76
N CYS A 106 11.94 -18.37 6.93
CA CYS A 106 12.29 -18.44 5.51
C CYS A 106 13.80 -18.66 5.30
N ASP A 107 14.16 -19.50 4.33
CA ASP A 107 15.57 -19.79 4.03
C ASP A 107 16.25 -18.67 3.24
N ILE A 108 15.59 -18.17 2.20
CA ILE A 108 16.14 -17.19 1.25
C ILE A 108 15.13 -16.06 1.08
N LEU A 109 15.62 -14.82 1.11
CA LEU A 109 14.82 -13.63 0.82
C LEU A 109 15.21 -13.05 -0.53
N LEU A 110 14.31 -13.16 -1.52
CA LEU A 110 14.46 -12.50 -2.82
C LEU A 110 13.80 -11.12 -2.77
N ILE A 111 14.54 -10.06 -3.07
CA ILE A 111 14.03 -8.69 -3.04
C ILE A 111 13.95 -8.15 -4.47
N THR A 112 12.74 -7.75 -4.85
CA THR A 112 12.39 -7.23 -6.17
C THR A 112 11.63 -5.91 -6.09
N GLY A 113 11.48 -5.23 -7.23
CA GLY A 113 10.81 -3.95 -7.35
C GLY A 113 11.71 -2.74 -7.05
N ARG A 114 11.31 -1.58 -7.59
CA ARG A 114 12.09 -0.32 -7.50
C ARG A 114 12.39 0.16 -6.07
N PRO A 115 11.47 0.04 -5.08
CA PRO A 115 11.80 0.47 -3.72
C PRO A 115 13.00 -0.27 -3.12
N GLY A 116 13.24 -1.53 -3.51
CA GLY A 116 14.40 -2.31 -3.06
C GLY A 116 15.76 -1.79 -3.58
N CYS A 117 15.76 -0.93 -4.60
CA CYS A 117 16.97 -0.27 -5.10
C CYS A 117 17.46 0.85 -4.15
N LEU A 118 16.59 1.39 -3.29
CA LEU A 118 16.94 2.51 -2.42
C LEU A 118 17.89 2.10 -1.30
N PRO A 119 19.02 2.79 -1.10
CA PRO A 119 19.98 2.46 -0.04
C PRO A 119 19.37 2.39 1.36
N GLY A 120 18.43 3.27 1.69
CA GLY A 120 17.73 3.24 2.98
C GLY A 120 16.92 1.97 3.19
N VAL A 121 16.22 1.48 2.16
CA VAL A 121 15.45 0.22 2.23
C VAL A 121 16.41 -0.95 2.41
N GLN A 122 17.52 -0.96 1.67
CA GLN A 122 18.54 -2.00 1.82
C GLN A 122 19.17 -1.99 3.22
N ALA A 123 19.48 -0.81 3.75
CA ALA A 123 20.03 -0.63 5.07
C ALA A 123 19.05 -1.13 6.15
N LEU A 124 17.77 -0.77 6.04
CA LEU A 124 16.76 -1.21 7.00
C LEU A 124 16.59 -2.73 6.98
N ILE A 125 16.46 -3.36 5.81
CA ILE A 125 16.31 -4.83 5.74
C ILE A 125 17.57 -5.55 6.27
N ARG A 126 18.77 -5.04 5.96
CA ARG A 126 20.03 -5.58 6.51
C ARG A 126 20.16 -5.34 8.02
N HIS A 127 19.58 -4.27 8.55
CA HIS A 127 19.53 -4.00 9.98
C HIS A 127 18.56 -4.94 10.71
N LEU A 128 17.39 -5.19 10.12
CA LEU A 128 16.36 -6.08 10.68
C LEU A 128 16.74 -7.56 10.60
N GLN A 129 17.59 -7.96 9.64
CA GLN A 129 18.08 -9.33 9.46
C GLN A 129 16.98 -10.40 9.54
N PRO A 130 15.89 -10.31 8.75
CA PRO A 130 14.84 -11.32 8.77
C PRO A 130 15.34 -12.72 8.36
N VAL A 131 16.44 -12.74 7.60
CA VAL A 131 17.28 -13.91 7.30
C VAL A 131 18.76 -13.48 7.38
N PRO A 132 19.72 -14.42 7.52
CA PRO A 132 21.14 -14.08 7.44
C PRO A 132 21.49 -13.30 6.17
N VAL A 133 22.38 -12.31 6.26
CA VAL A 133 22.67 -11.36 5.16
C VAL A 133 23.09 -12.06 3.86
N ASN A 134 23.83 -13.16 3.95
CA ASN A 134 24.25 -13.97 2.80
C ASN A 134 23.10 -14.73 2.09
N ARG A 135 21.90 -14.73 2.68
CA ARG A 135 20.67 -15.32 2.11
C ARG A 135 19.68 -14.26 1.59
N ILE A 136 20.07 -12.98 1.63
CA ILE A 136 19.30 -11.89 1.02
C ILE A 136 19.82 -11.69 -0.41
N VAL A 137 18.97 -11.99 -1.40
CA VAL A 137 19.30 -11.84 -2.81
C VAL A 137 18.58 -10.62 -3.36
N TRP A 138 19.36 -9.61 -3.72
CA TRP A 138 18.87 -8.41 -4.38
C TRP A 138 18.76 -8.68 -5.88
N LEU A 139 17.55 -8.54 -6.44
CA LEU A 139 17.36 -8.68 -7.89
C LEU A 139 17.76 -7.42 -8.67
N ASP A 140 17.97 -6.31 -7.99
CA ASP A 140 18.61 -5.13 -8.58
C ASP A 140 20.04 -5.47 -8.99
N LYS A 141 20.37 -5.26 -10.28
CA LYS A 141 21.69 -5.54 -10.86
C LYS A 141 22.16 -7.00 -10.69
N TYR A 142 21.26 -7.94 -10.43
CA TYR A 142 21.58 -9.37 -10.34
C TYR A 142 22.15 -9.89 -11.65
N GLN A 143 23.19 -10.71 -11.60
CA GLN A 143 23.86 -11.23 -12.79
C GLN A 143 22.97 -12.23 -13.52
N VAL A 144 22.81 -12.03 -14.83
CA VAL A 144 21.99 -12.87 -15.71
C VAL A 144 22.74 -13.12 -17.02
N HIS A 145 22.35 -14.18 -17.70
CA HIS A 145 22.87 -14.53 -19.03
C HIS A 145 21.98 -13.99 -20.15
N GLU A 146 22.42 -14.19 -21.40
CA GLU A 146 21.81 -13.66 -22.63
C GLU A 146 20.33 -14.03 -22.82
N TRP A 147 19.86 -15.13 -22.19
CA TRP A 147 18.46 -15.53 -22.28
C TRP A 147 17.50 -14.52 -21.63
N TYR A 148 17.98 -13.69 -20.69
CA TYR A 148 17.14 -12.77 -19.93
C TYR A 148 16.79 -11.53 -20.79
N PRO A 149 15.51 -11.32 -21.16
CA PRO A 149 15.13 -10.34 -22.20
C PRO A 149 15.43 -8.88 -21.85
N PHE A 150 15.47 -8.54 -20.56
CA PHE A 150 15.68 -7.16 -20.08
C PHE A 150 17.07 -6.98 -19.46
N SER A 151 18.04 -7.78 -19.90
CA SER A 151 19.41 -7.70 -19.39
C SER A 151 20.10 -6.43 -19.91
N GLN A 152 20.85 -5.79 -19.04
CA GLN A 152 21.72 -4.66 -19.35
C GLN A 152 23.10 -5.02 -18.85
N GLN A 153 24.06 -5.15 -19.78
CA GLN A 153 25.46 -5.51 -19.45
C GLN A 153 25.57 -6.80 -18.59
N GLY A 154 24.77 -7.83 -18.92
CA GLY A 154 24.76 -9.10 -18.19
C GLY A 154 24.12 -9.04 -16.79
N ARG A 155 23.31 -8.01 -16.52
CA ARG A 155 22.60 -7.84 -15.25
C ARG A 155 21.13 -7.48 -15.46
N ILE A 156 20.29 -7.71 -14.46
CA ILE A 156 18.91 -7.22 -14.45
C ILE A 156 18.95 -5.69 -14.36
N GLY A 157 18.51 -5.01 -15.43
CA GLY A 157 18.51 -3.54 -15.47
C GLY A 157 17.40 -2.89 -14.64
N ASN A 158 16.23 -3.51 -14.55
CA ASN A 158 15.11 -3.04 -13.74
C ASN A 158 14.51 -4.21 -12.97
N PRO A 159 14.57 -4.25 -11.64
CA PRO A 159 14.08 -5.40 -10.89
C PRO A 159 12.58 -5.65 -11.09
N LYS A 160 11.77 -4.67 -11.51
CA LYS A 160 10.36 -4.91 -11.87
C LYS A 160 10.18 -5.87 -13.06
N SER A 161 11.17 -6.00 -13.95
CA SER A 161 11.07 -6.91 -15.09
C SER A 161 11.07 -8.38 -14.67
N THR A 162 11.55 -8.71 -13.47
CA THR A 162 11.55 -10.08 -12.93
C THR A 162 10.14 -10.69 -12.86
N ALA A 163 9.12 -9.88 -12.52
CA ALA A 163 7.73 -10.33 -12.51
C ALA A 163 7.22 -10.63 -13.94
N ALA A 164 7.55 -9.77 -14.91
CA ALA A 164 7.19 -9.98 -16.31
C ALA A 164 7.89 -11.22 -16.91
N VAL A 165 9.16 -11.43 -16.57
CA VAL A 165 9.91 -12.63 -16.98
C VAL A 165 9.33 -13.88 -16.33
N GLY A 166 8.95 -13.83 -15.05
CA GLY A 166 8.25 -14.93 -14.37
C GLY A 166 6.93 -15.29 -15.04
N ALA A 167 6.12 -14.30 -15.40
CA ALA A 167 4.86 -14.49 -16.13
C ALA A 167 5.09 -15.12 -17.52
N MET A 168 6.11 -14.64 -18.26
CA MET A 168 6.50 -15.24 -19.54
C MET A 168 6.94 -16.70 -19.38
N LEU A 169 7.76 -17.02 -18.37
CA LEU A 169 8.18 -18.40 -18.10
C LEU A 169 6.97 -19.30 -17.76
N CYS A 170 6.02 -18.79 -16.99
CA CYS A 170 4.78 -19.50 -16.69
C CYS A 170 3.97 -19.79 -17.96
N SER A 171 3.78 -18.79 -18.82
CA SER A 171 3.07 -18.95 -20.10
C SER A 171 3.78 -19.93 -21.04
N LEU A 172 5.10 -19.84 -21.20
CA LEU A 172 5.85 -20.76 -22.05
C LEU A 172 5.85 -22.20 -21.50
N ALA A 173 5.82 -22.37 -20.19
CA ALA A 173 5.71 -23.69 -19.56
C ALA A 173 4.33 -24.33 -19.80
N LEU A 174 3.23 -23.55 -19.77
CA LEU A 174 1.88 -24.03 -20.10
C LEU A 174 1.81 -24.59 -21.53
N ASP A 175 2.51 -23.95 -22.46
CA ASP A 175 2.59 -24.40 -23.87
C ASP A 175 3.64 -25.49 -24.11
N LEU A 176 4.33 -25.98 -23.08
CA LEU A 176 5.46 -26.92 -23.17
C LEU A 176 6.62 -26.43 -24.07
N ARG A 177 6.82 -25.11 -24.11
CA ARG A 177 7.81 -24.43 -24.99
C ARG A 177 9.18 -24.20 -24.34
N LEU A 178 9.36 -24.63 -23.09
CA LEU A 178 10.64 -24.52 -22.38
C LEU A 178 11.39 -25.86 -22.39
N PRO A 179 12.38 -26.06 -23.28
CA PRO A 179 13.11 -27.32 -23.35
C PRO A 179 13.91 -27.56 -22.06
N ARG A 180 13.84 -28.79 -21.53
CA ARG A 180 14.58 -29.22 -20.31
C ARG A 180 14.24 -28.44 -19.05
N PHE A 181 13.11 -27.75 -19.01
CA PHE A 181 12.61 -27.05 -17.84
C PHE A 181 11.22 -27.58 -17.49
N ASN A 182 11.11 -28.30 -16.37
CA ASN A 182 9.84 -28.83 -15.90
C ASN A 182 9.27 -27.91 -14.82
N PHE A 183 8.10 -27.34 -15.09
CA PHE A 183 7.42 -26.41 -14.19
C PHE A 183 5.92 -26.64 -14.30
N LYS A 184 5.28 -26.96 -13.17
CA LYS A 184 3.84 -27.22 -13.10
C LYS A 184 3.04 -25.92 -13.11
N ALA A 185 3.11 -25.19 -14.20
CA ALA A 185 2.40 -23.91 -14.35
C ALA A 185 0.88 -24.05 -14.20
N ALA A 186 0.32 -25.21 -14.58
CA ALA A 186 -1.11 -25.48 -14.47
C ALA A 186 -1.65 -25.50 -13.02
N ASP A 187 -0.78 -25.73 -12.03
CA ASP A 187 -1.16 -25.73 -10.61
C ASP A 187 -1.16 -24.32 -10.01
N ILE A 188 -0.71 -23.31 -10.76
CA ILE A 188 -0.66 -21.92 -10.29
C ILE A 188 -2.00 -21.25 -10.56
N GLY A 189 -2.80 -21.11 -9.52
CA GLY A 189 -4.07 -20.40 -9.52
C GLY A 189 -4.07 -19.22 -8.56
N ALA A 190 -4.95 -18.25 -8.82
CA ALA A 190 -5.31 -17.27 -7.81
C ALA A 190 -6.13 -17.97 -6.70
N TYR A 191 -5.87 -17.60 -5.45
CA TYR A 191 -6.60 -18.09 -4.30
C TYR A 191 -6.85 -16.93 -3.32
N SER A 192 -7.85 -17.06 -2.47
CA SER A 192 -8.17 -16.05 -1.47
C SER A 192 -7.10 -16.00 -0.37
N THR A 193 -6.65 -14.79 -0.06
CA THR A 193 -5.75 -14.57 1.08
C THR A 193 -6.49 -14.12 2.34
N VAL A 194 -7.83 -14.02 2.29
CA VAL A 194 -8.66 -13.61 3.42
C VAL A 194 -8.71 -14.73 4.45
N ARG A 195 -8.01 -14.57 5.59
CA ARG A 195 -8.04 -15.52 6.71
C ARG A 195 -8.75 -14.95 7.94
N TYR A 196 -8.46 -13.70 8.29
CA TYR A 196 -9.08 -13.03 9.43
C TYR A 196 -9.81 -11.79 8.92
N LEU A 197 -11.12 -11.69 9.19
CA LEU A 197 -11.97 -10.58 8.79
C LEU A 197 -12.55 -9.88 10.02
N GLY A 198 -12.56 -8.56 10.00
CA GLY A 198 -13.14 -7.78 11.09
C GLY A 198 -13.19 -6.29 10.82
N VAL A 199 -13.49 -5.52 11.86
CA VAL A 199 -13.63 -4.06 11.79
C VAL A 199 -12.26 -3.41 11.89
N LEU A 200 -11.88 -2.60 10.89
CA LEU A 200 -10.60 -1.90 10.93
C LEU A 200 -10.61 -0.76 11.93
N ASP A 201 -9.45 -0.54 12.57
CA ASP A 201 -9.17 0.71 13.25
C ASP A 201 -9.05 1.83 12.21
N ASN A 202 -9.94 2.82 12.32
CA ASN A 202 -10.08 3.94 11.38
C ASN A 202 -8.80 4.80 11.26
N THR A 203 -7.82 4.67 12.16
CA THR A 203 -6.63 5.53 12.18
C THR A 203 -5.41 4.93 11.47
N ILE A 204 -5.21 3.61 11.51
CA ILE A 204 -3.95 2.98 11.04
C ILE A 204 -4.19 1.80 10.09
N ASN A 205 -5.44 1.52 9.68
CA ASN A 205 -5.78 0.32 8.90
C ASN A 205 -5.21 -0.96 9.55
N THR A 206 -5.23 -1.03 10.88
CA THR A 206 -4.82 -2.20 11.64
C THR A 206 -6.05 -3.00 12.04
N LEU A 207 -5.91 -4.32 12.06
CA LEU A 207 -6.93 -5.24 12.54
C LEU A 207 -6.42 -5.92 13.80
N ARG A 208 -6.73 -5.31 14.95
CA ARG A 208 -6.41 -5.85 16.28
C ARG A 208 -7.24 -7.10 16.55
N ASP A 209 -6.72 -8.00 17.38
CA ASP A 209 -7.36 -9.29 17.65
C ASP A 209 -8.78 -9.15 18.20
N GLU A 210 -9.03 -8.14 19.04
CA GLU A 210 -10.36 -7.80 19.60
C GLU A 210 -11.40 -7.39 18.54
N ASN A 211 -10.95 -6.95 17.36
CA ASN A 211 -11.81 -6.51 16.27
C ASN A 211 -11.94 -7.56 15.16
N VAL A 212 -11.26 -8.71 15.29
CA VAL A 212 -11.44 -9.86 14.40
C VAL A 212 -12.72 -10.58 14.79
N TRP A 213 -13.62 -10.77 13.84
CA TRP A 213 -14.90 -11.42 14.07
C TRP A 213 -15.02 -12.77 13.39
N TYR A 214 -14.34 -12.95 12.25
CA TYR A 214 -14.29 -14.22 11.54
C TYR A 214 -12.82 -14.64 11.40
N HIS A 215 -12.55 -15.87 11.82
CA HIS A 215 -11.22 -16.48 11.83
C HIS A 215 -11.14 -17.63 10.85
N ASP A 216 -9.92 -17.89 10.37
CA ASP A 216 -9.55 -19.03 9.53
C ASP A 216 -10.51 -19.26 8.36
N ILE A 217 -10.95 -18.15 7.74
CA ILE A 217 -11.84 -18.18 6.58
C ILE A 217 -11.11 -18.87 5.43
N ASP A 218 -11.83 -19.73 4.71
CA ASP A 218 -11.33 -20.40 3.51
C ASP A 218 -12.33 -20.25 2.38
N LEU A 219 -12.19 -19.18 1.59
CA LEU A 219 -13.09 -18.89 0.47
C LEU A 219 -12.84 -19.80 -0.72
N ASP A 220 -11.72 -20.51 -0.78
CA ASP A 220 -11.43 -21.45 -1.88
C ASP A 220 -12.05 -22.83 -1.61
N LYS A 221 -12.51 -23.10 -0.39
CA LYS A 221 -13.13 -24.37 0.00
C LYS A 221 -14.59 -24.45 -0.45
N PRO A 222 -14.95 -25.41 -1.31
CA PRO A 222 -16.34 -25.60 -1.74
C PRO A 222 -17.26 -25.85 -0.54
N GLY A 223 -18.40 -25.15 -0.53
CA GLY A 223 -19.39 -25.27 0.55
C GLY A 223 -18.97 -24.67 1.89
N ALA A 224 -17.90 -23.86 1.95
CA ALA A 224 -17.55 -23.08 3.13
C ALA A 224 -18.74 -22.23 3.60
N LYS A 225 -18.88 -22.11 4.92
CA LYS A 225 -19.91 -21.29 5.58
C LYS A 225 -19.30 -20.55 6.76
N LEU A 226 -19.81 -19.36 7.05
CA LEU A 226 -19.52 -18.66 8.30
C LEU A 226 -20.37 -19.23 9.43
N ASP A 227 -19.90 -19.10 10.67
CA ASP A 227 -20.70 -19.43 11.84
C ASP A 227 -21.89 -18.45 11.94
N ALA A 228 -23.10 -18.99 11.82
CA ALA A 228 -24.34 -18.22 11.85
C ALA A 228 -24.64 -17.57 13.22
N ARG A 229 -23.93 -17.95 14.28
CA ARG A 229 -24.09 -17.35 15.62
C ARG A 229 -23.27 -16.07 15.75
N LEU A 230 -22.19 -15.95 14.99
CA LEU A 230 -21.31 -14.79 15.03
C LEU A 230 -22.02 -13.57 14.45
N HIS A 231 -21.95 -12.49 15.19
CA HIS A 231 -22.41 -11.17 14.81
C HIS A 231 -21.50 -10.16 15.51
N PHE A 232 -21.44 -8.94 14.99
CA PHE A 232 -20.60 -7.91 15.56
C PHE A 232 -21.33 -6.59 15.71
N PRO A 233 -21.06 -5.86 16.81
CA PRO A 233 -21.70 -4.60 17.10
C PRO A 233 -21.04 -3.46 16.32
N LEU A 234 -21.86 -2.52 15.88
CA LEU A 234 -21.50 -1.31 15.16
C LEU A 234 -22.17 -0.10 15.80
N ARG A 235 -21.44 1.02 15.83
CA ARG A 235 -21.91 2.33 16.33
C ARG A 235 -21.86 3.42 15.26
N GLY A 236 -21.75 3.03 13.99
CA GLY A 236 -21.60 3.95 12.88
C GLY A 236 -21.12 3.27 11.61
N ASN A 237 -20.75 4.09 10.62
CA ASN A 237 -20.19 3.61 9.38
C ASN A 237 -18.80 3.03 9.63
N VAL A 238 -18.56 1.80 9.19
CA VAL A 238 -17.27 1.12 9.42
C VAL A 238 -16.65 0.62 8.12
N THR A 239 -15.35 0.40 8.18
CA THR A 239 -14.61 -0.32 7.16
C THR A 239 -14.28 -1.70 7.70
N LEU A 240 -14.72 -2.75 7.01
CA LEU A 240 -14.25 -4.09 7.26
C LEU A 240 -12.99 -4.33 6.43
N GLY A 241 -12.01 -4.98 7.04
CA GLY A 241 -10.78 -5.37 6.39
C GLY A 241 -10.31 -6.72 6.87
N PHE A 242 -9.24 -7.18 6.25
CA PHE A 242 -8.70 -8.50 6.52
C PHE A 242 -7.19 -8.50 6.67
N ARG A 243 -6.69 -9.53 7.37
CA ARG A 243 -5.28 -9.89 7.40
C ARG A 243 -5.11 -11.34 6.98
N GLN A 244 -3.96 -11.63 6.36
CA GLN A 244 -3.58 -12.97 5.91
C GLN A 244 -3.00 -13.82 7.05
N LEU A 245 -2.39 -13.16 8.05
CA LEU A 245 -1.65 -13.81 9.13
C LEU A 245 -2.31 -13.57 10.48
N ALA A 246 -2.12 -14.50 11.42
CA ALA A 246 -2.60 -14.42 12.80
C ALA A 246 -1.71 -13.49 13.67
N ASN A 247 -1.49 -12.25 13.21
CA ASN A 247 -0.62 -11.29 13.89
C ASN A 247 -1.25 -9.90 13.86
N ALA A 248 -1.49 -9.30 15.03
CA ALA A 248 -2.13 -7.98 15.15
C ALA A 248 -1.26 -6.83 14.62
N ARG A 249 0.06 -7.02 14.51
CA ARG A 249 0.98 -6.06 13.89
C ARG A 249 1.00 -6.16 12.36
N TRP A 250 0.46 -7.23 11.79
CA TRP A 250 0.39 -7.38 10.34
C TRP A 250 -0.58 -6.34 9.74
N PRO A 251 -0.16 -5.59 8.70
CA PRO A 251 -1.03 -4.63 8.05
C PRO A 251 -2.33 -5.30 7.57
N ALA A 252 -3.47 -4.67 7.86
CA ALA A 252 -4.74 -5.14 7.36
C ALA A 252 -5.11 -4.38 6.08
N THR A 253 -5.82 -5.05 5.18
CA THR A 253 -6.29 -4.48 3.92
C THR A 253 -7.79 -4.18 4.03
N PRO A 254 -8.23 -2.94 3.77
CA PRO A 254 -9.65 -2.63 3.63
C PRO A 254 -10.30 -3.49 2.54
N LEU A 255 -11.47 -4.06 2.83
CA LEU A 255 -12.16 -4.96 1.90
C LEU A 255 -13.60 -4.56 1.64
N TYR A 256 -14.36 -4.19 2.67
CA TYR A 256 -15.74 -3.73 2.54
C TYR A 256 -15.98 -2.45 3.33
N THR A 257 -16.92 -1.64 2.87
CA THR A 257 -17.50 -0.54 3.64
C THR A 257 -18.94 -0.90 4.00
N LEU A 258 -19.28 -0.75 5.28
CA LEU A 258 -20.65 -0.80 5.76
C LEU A 258 -21.09 0.61 6.14
N SER A 259 -22.12 1.11 5.46
CA SER A 259 -22.69 2.45 5.66
C SER A 259 -24.13 2.36 6.12
N ILE A 260 -24.51 3.24 7.03
CA ILE A 260 -25.87 3.51 7.47
C ILE A 260 -26.45 4.60 6.56
N ASN A 261 -27.54 4.29 5.87
CA ASN A 261 -28.17 5.20 4.91
C ASN A 261 -29.42 5.90 5.48
N SER A 262 -30.10 5.27 6.45
CA SER A 262 -31.30 5.84 7.06
C SER A 262 -30.92 6.87 8.13
N ALA A 263 -31.56 8.04 8.06
CA ALA A 263 -31.39 9.11 9.05
C ALA A 263 -32.00 8.71 10.41
N GLU A 264 -33.09 7.96 10.41
CA GLU A 264 -33.73 7.43 11.62
C GLU A 264 -32.81 6.44 12.32
N LEU A 265 -32.24 5.49 11.56
CA LEU A 265 -31.29 4.51 12.08
C LEU A 265 -30.02 5.20 12.62
N ALA A 266 -29.50 6.18 11.89
CA ALA A 266 -28.35 6.97 12.32
C ALA A 266 -28.62 7.70 13.65
N LYS A 267 -29.81 8.29 13.82
CA LYS A 267 -30.22 8.93 15.09
C LYS A 267 -30.33 7.92 16.24
N ALA A 268 -30.92 6.75 15.99
CA ALA A 268 -31.02 5.69 17.00
C ALA A 268 -29.64 5.22 17.48
N ILE A 269 -28.70 5.05 16.56
CA ILE A 269 -27.32 4.66 16.89
C ILE A 269 -26.57 5.80 17.60
N ALA A 270 -26.80 7.06 17.21
CA ALA A 270 -26.19 8.22 17.85
C ALA A 270 -26.67 8.42 19.31
N GLY A 271 -27.88 7.95 19.65
CA GLY A 271 -28.44 8.00 21.00
C GLY A 271 -28.11 6.78 21.87
N ASP A 272 -26.87 6.28 21.79
CA ASP A 272 -26.35 5.06 22.46
C ASP A 272 -26.84 3.70 21.93
N GLY A 273 -27.57 3.68 20.81
CA GLY A 273 -27.96 2.43 20.17
C GLY A 273 -26.77 1.65 19.58
N VAL A 274 -26.79 0.32 19.71
CA VAL A 274 -25.83 -0.58 19.06
C VAL A 274 -26.53 -1.36 17.95
N LEU A 275 -25.96 -1.30 16.74
CA LEU A 275 -26.39 -2.09 15.59
C LEU A 275 -25.60 -3.39 15.54
N ASN A 276 -26.25 -4.54 15.65
CA ASN A 276 -25.63 -5.83 15.41
C ASN A 276 -25.80 -6.23 13.95
N VAL A 277 -24.74 -6.73 13.33
CA VAL A 277 -24.76 -7.22 11.97
C VAL A 277 -24.17 -8.62 11.86
N ARG A 278 -24.67 -9.38 10.90
CA ARG A 278 -24.19 -10.72 10.57
C ARG A 278 -23.88 -10.81 9.09
N LEU A 279 -22.75 -11.45 8.76
CA LEU A 279 -22.38 -11.76 7.39
C LEU A 279 -22.65 -13.22 7.04
N LYS A 280 -22.82 -13.48 5.74
CA LYS A 280 -22.84 -14.81 5.13
C LYS A 280 -21.93 -14.81 3.89
N LEU A 281 -21.56 -15.99 3.42
CA LEU A 281 -20.86 -16.14 2.15
C LEU A 281 -21.86 -16.22 1.01
N ARG A 282 -21.49 -15.66 -0.13
CA ARG A 282 -22.28 -15.64 -1.36
C ARG A 282 -21.43 -16.13 -2.54
N GLY A 283 -22.08 -16.83 -3.45
CA GLY A 283 -21.45 -17.44 -4.62
C GLY A 283 -20.89 -18.83 -4.32
N GLY A 284 -20.12 -19.35 -5.26
CA GLY A 284 -19.57 -20.71 -5.20
C GLY A 284 -20.54 -21.80 -5.64
N THR A 285 -19.99 -22.97 -5.90
CA THR A 285 -20.72 -24.16 -6.36
C THR A 285 -20.33 -25.39 -5.51
N LYS A 286 -20.71 -26.59 -5.93
CA LYS A 286 -20.19 -27.82 -5.30
C LYS A 286 -18.69 -28.02 -5.56
N GLN A 287 -18.13 -27.36 -6.56
CA GLN A 287 -16.73 -27.51 -6.99
C GLN A 287 -15.89 -26.25 -6.74
N GLU A 288 -16.55 -25.10 -6.58
CA GLU A 288 -15.91 -23.80 -6.39
C GLU A 288 -16.28 -23.23 -5.03
N GLY A 289 -15.31 -22.61 -4.37
CA GLY A 289 -15.55 -21.89 -3.13
C GLY A 289 -16.36 -20.59 -3.34
N PRO A 290 -16.86 -19.99 -2.25
CA PRO A 290 -17.62 -18.75 -2.30
C PRO A 290 -16.78 -17.55 -2.79
N GLU A 291 -17.44 -16.60 -3.46
CA GLU A 291 -16.77 -15.48 -4.12
C GLU A 291 -16.75 -14.20 -3.26
N SER A 292 -17.71 -14.04 -2.34
CA SER A 292 -17.88 -12.77 -1.63
C SER A 292 -18.60 -12.93 -0.29
N PHE A 293 -18.52 -11.89 0.53
CA PHE A 293 -19.33 -11.71 1.73
C PHE A 293 -20.57 -10.89 1.39
N GLU A 294 -21.67 -11.21 2.06
CA GLU A 294 -22.93 -10.47 1.97
C GLU A 294 -23.50 -10.25 3.38
N LEU A 295 -24.23 -9.15 3.56
CA LEU A 295 -24.99 -8.92 4.79
C LEU A 295 -26.14 -9.94 4.87
N SER A 296 -26.17 -10.74 5.94
CA SER A 296 -27.23 -11.69 6.21
C SER A 296 -28.40 -11.00 6.91
N ASP A 297 -28.11 -10.42 8.08
CA ASP A 297 -29.10 -9.86 8.99
C ASP A 297 -28.52 -8.64 9.70
N ALA A 298 -29.40 -7.74 10.13
CA ALA A 298 -29.06 -6.61 10.98
C ALA A 298 -30.20 -6.30 11.95
N TRP A 299 -29.86 -5.95 13.20
CA TRP A 299 -30.84 -5.62 14.24
C TRP A 299 -30.24 -4.70 15.30
N LEU A 300 -31.08 -3.90 15.95
CA LEU A 300 -30.68 -3.06 17.08
C LEU A 300 -30.54 -3.87 18.36
N GLN A 301 -29.87 -3.31 19.37
CA GLN A 301 -29.64 -3.96 20.67
C GLN A 301 -30.93 -4.40 21.38
N ASP A 302 -32.05 -3.71 21.14
CA ASP A 302 -33.38 -4.07 21.65
C ASP A 302 -34.05 -5.23 20.89
N GLY A 303 -33.38 -5.76 19.86
CA GLY A 303 -33.87 -6.84 19.00
C GLY A 303 -34.65 -6.37 17.77
N THR A 304 -34.85 -5.05 17.60
CA THR A 304 -35.60 -4.51 16.45
C THR A 304 -34.86 -4.81 15.14
N PRO A 305 -35.49 -5.53 14.18
CA PRO A 305 -34.88 -5.81 12.89
C PRO A 305 -34.64 -4.53 12.09
N VAL A 306 -33.49 -4.45 11.42
CA VAL A 306 -33.14 -3.34 10.56
C VAL A 306 -33.39 -3.71 9.10
N PRO A 307 -34.16 -2.92 8.35
CA PRO A 307 -34.40 -3.16 6.92
C PRO A 307 -33.09 -3.17 6.11
N PRO A 308 -32.93 -4.07 5.12
CA PRO A 308 -31.69 -4.17 4.33
C PRO A 308 -31.32 -2.88 3.57
N ASP A 309 -32.29 -2.08 3.15
CA ASP A 309 -32.13 -0.81 2.45
C ASP A 309 -31.63 0.33 3.35
N ALA A 310 -31.81 0.21 4.66
CA ALA A 310 -31.26 1.14 5.64
C ALA A 310 -29.72 1.04 5.75
N LEU A 311 -29.13 -0.02 5.20
CA LEU A 311 -27.69 -0.30 5.21
C LEU A 311 -27.15 -0.44 3.78
N THR A 312 -25.86 -0.23 3.63
CA THR A 312 -25.15 -0.54 2.39
C THR A 312 -23.85 -1.23 2.70
N PHE A 313 -23.68 -2.43 2.14
CA PHE A 313 -22.46 -3.22 2.21
C PHE A 313 -21.84 -3.30 0.83
N LYS A 314 -20.67 -2.67 0.64
CA LYS A 314 -20.01 -2.57 -0.67
C LYS A 314 -18.54 -2.89 -0.57
N LEU A 315 -17.97 -3.51 -1.61
CA LEU A 315 -16.53 -3.67 -1.72
C LEU A 315 -15.84 -2.30 -1.65
N ASN A 316 -14.78 -2.23 -0.87
CA ASN A 316 -13.93 -1.06 -0.78
C ASN A 316 -12.90 -1.12 -1.92
N THR A 317 -13.30 -0.65 -3.09
CA THR A 317 -12.47 -0.66 -4.30
C THR A 317 -11.63 0.62 -4.47
N LEU A 318 -11.76 1.57 -3.56
CA LEU A 318 -11.02 2.83 -3.58
C LEU A 318 -10.01 2.84 -2.43
N ALA A 319 -8.85 3.46 -2.66
CA ALA A 319 -7.99 3.84 -1.54
C ALA A 319 -8.82 4.71 -0.59
N ASP A 320 -8.81 4.33 0.70
CA ASP A 320 -9.74 4.80 1.73
C ASP A 320 -10.12 6.27 1.59
N ARG A 321 -11.40 6.64 1.65
CA ARG A 321 -11.84 8.04 1.50
C ARG A 321 -11.75 8.84 2.81
N ARG A 322 -11.40 8.19 3.93
CA ARG A 322 -11.59 8.74 5.28
C ARG A 322 -10.33 9.29 5.93
N HIS A 323 -9.16 9.01 5.37
CA HIS A 323 -7.93 9.69 5.76
C HIS A 323 -7.76 10.97 4.94
N SER A 324 -7.56 12.10 5.61
CA SER A 324 -7.21 13.37 4.98
C SER A 324 -5.95 13.25 4.09
N GLY A 325 -5.15 12.19 4.29
CA GLY A 325 -3.96 11.85 3.50
C GLY A 325 -4.15 10.80 2.39
N SER A 326 -5.32 10.18 2.24
CA SER A 326 -5.60 9.17 1.18
C SER A 326 -6.35 9.75 -0.02
N HIS A 327 -6.50 11.07 -0.03
CA HIS A 327 -6.72 11.88 -1.21
C HIS A 327 -5.53 11.76 -2.17
N TYR A 328 -5.45 10.67 -2.92
CA TYR A 328 -4.56 10.55 -4.08
C TYR A 328 -5.15 11.35 -5.26
N TRP A 329 -5.45 12.63 -5.03
CA TRP A 329 -5.72 13.56 -6.12
C TRP A 329 -4.35 13.92 -6.69
N ILE A 330 -4.00 13.26 -7.78
CA ILE A 330 -2.96 13.77 -8.68
C ILE A 330 -3.47 15.13 -9.16
N ASP A 331 -2.82 16.19 -8.70
CA ASP A 331 -3.14 17.54 -9.15
C ASP A 331 -2.85 17.63 -10.66
N SER A 332 -3.85 18.01 -11.45
CA SER A 332 -3.69 18.16 -12.91
C SER A 332 -2.77 19.33 -13.30
N GLY A 333 -2.35 20.17 -12.34
CA GLY A 333 -1.62 21.43 -12.59
C GLY A 333 -2.44 22.47 -13.32
N SER A 334 -3.75 22.24 -13.46
CA SER A 334 -4.66 23.14 -14.13
C SER A 334 -5.26 24.08 -13.10
N VAL A 335 -4.61 25.22 -12.90
CA VAL A 335 -5.19 26.34 -12.16
C VAL A 335 -6.08 27.11 -13.14
N TYR A 336 -7.39 26.92 -13.02
CA TYR A 336 -8.37 27.72 -13.71
C TYR A 336 -8.52 29.05 -12.97
N LEU A 337 -8.32 30.15 -13.70
CA LEU A 337 -8.65 31.47 -13.18
C LEU A 337 -10.17 31.51 -12.96
N LYS A 338 -10.60 31.95 -11.78
CA LYS A 338 -12.02 32.27 -11.54
C LYS A 338 -12.39 33.55 -12.26
#